data_AF-A0A373WQH3-F1
#
_entry.id   AF-A0A373WQH3-F1
#
_cell.length_a   1.000
_cell.length_b   1.000
_cell.length_c   1.000
_cell.angle_alpha   90.00
_cell.angle_beta   90.00
_cell.angle_gamma   90.00
#
_symmetry.space_group_name_H-M   'P 1'
#
loop_
_entity.id
_entity.type
_entity.pdbx_description
1 polymer ?
#
loop_
_entity_poly.entity_id
_entity_poly.type
_entity_poly.pdbx_seq_one_letter_code
_entity_poly.pdbx_strand_id
1 'polypeptide(L)'
;MSENIEREIKISLTQEQYKTAEKLFQWGKIIEQTNFYYIPQQDTGMTSIRVRQIGDRYFLQLKAPISENGALHVKKEYEQQLDSLPEKLTAQELSQLVGRDFPAADLAGSLHTQRKLCTDFDHVEICLDKSEYLGLTDYELELEYTADYPEKPLEILKNAGITQGEAVIGKYARFMERAKKLGKC
;
A
#
# COMPACT_ATOMS: atom_id res chain seq x y z
N MET A 1 5.93 16.51 8.31
CA MET A 1 4.92 16.36 7.26
C MET A 1 5.66 16.34 5.93
N SER A 2 5.37 15.36 5.08
CA SER A 2 5.88 15.29 3.71
C SER A 2 4.74 15.05 2.73
N GLU A 3 4.93 15.53 1.52
CA GLU A 3 4.01 15.38 0.40
C GLU A 3 4.81 14.86 -0.80
N ASN A 4 4.41 13.74 -1.38
CA ASN A 4 5.11 13.12 -2.51
C ASN A 4 4.13 12.59 -3.57
N ILE A 5 4.63 12.45 -4.79
CA ILE A 5 3.95 11.72 -5.86
C ILE A 5 4.53 10.31 -5.92
N GLU A 6 3.74 9.32 -5.56
CA GLU A 6 4.06 7.89 -5.64
C GLU A 6 3.65 7.36 -7.01
N ARG A 7 4.56 6.64 -7.68
CA ARG A 7 4.30 5.93 -8.94
C ARG A 7 4.64 4.47 -8.76
N GLU A 8 3.62 3.61 -8.87
CA GLU A 8 3.76 2.20 -8.58
C GLU A 8 3.07 1.33 -9.63
N ILE A 9 3.69 0.19 -9.96
CA ILE A 9 3.07 -0.88 -10.73
C ILE A 9 2.67 -1.98 -9.75
N LYS A 10 1.40 -2.36 -9.74
CA LYS A 10 0.88 -3.43 -8.86
C LYS A 10 0.55 -4.69 -9.64
N ILE A 11 0.92 -5.83 -9.05
CA ILE A 11 0.61 -7.15 -9.59
C ILE A 11 0.09 -8.02 -8.45
N SER A 12 -1.18 -8.41 -8.50
CA SER A 12 -1.72 -9.47 -7.64
C SER A 12 -1.08 -10.80 -8.00
N LEU A 13 -0.65 -11.57 -7.00
CA LEU A 13 0.02 -12.85 -7.20
C LEU A 13 -0.79 -13.99 -6.61
N THR A 14 -0.76 -15.15 -7.28
CA THR A 14 -1.05 -16.42 -6.60
C THR A 14 0.09 -16.79 -5.65
N GLN A 15 -0.15 -17.76 -4.77
CA GLN A 15 0.89 -18.27 -3.88
C GLN A 15 2.07 -18.88 -4.66
N GLU A 16 1.81 -19.54 -5.79
CA GLU A 16 2.83 -20.09 -6.68
C GLU A 16 3.66 -18.96 -7.32
N GLN A 17 3.01 -17.93 -7.82
CA GLN A 17 3.70 -16.77 -8.40
C GLN A 17 4.53 -16.03 -7.36
N TYR A 18 4.03 -15.89 -6.12
CA TYR A 18 4.81 -15.35 -5.00
C TYR A 18 6.10 -16.15 -4.76
N LYS A 19 6.00 -17.48 -4.67
CA LYS A 19 7.17 -18.37 -4.51
C LYS A 19 8.15 -18.32 -5.70
N THR A 20 7.64 -18.06 -6.90
CA THR A 20 8.47 -17.81 -8.07
C THR A 20 9.19 -16.47 -7.93
N ALA A 21 8.47 -15.38 -7.64
CA ALA A 21 9.04 -14.05 -7.44
C ALA A 21 10.11 -14.02 -6.34
N GLU A 22 9.91 -14.77 -5.25
CA GLU A 22 10.90 -14.93 -4.17
C GLU A 22 12.29 -15.35 -4.66
N LYS A 23 12.39 -16.03 -5.82
CA LYS A 23 13.64 -16.54 -6.40
C LYS A 23 14.21 -15.64 -7.50
N LEU A 24 13.48 -14.63 -7.96
CA LEU A 24 13.87 -13.80 -9.11
C LEU A 24 14.81 -12.65 -8.73
N PHE A 25 14.75 -12.20 -7.47
CA PHE A 25 15.47 -11.02 -7.00
C PHE A 25 16.23 -11.29 -5.70
N GLN A 26 17.23 -10.47 -5.39
CA GLN A 26 17.86 -10.47 -4.08
C GLN A 26 17.05 -9.59 -3.12
N TRP A 27 16.46 -10.22 -2.12
CA TRP A 27 15.66 -9.54 -1.10
C TRP A 27 16.54 -9.05 0.04
N GLY A 28 17.15 -7.88 -0.14
CA GLY A 28 18.11 -7.30 0.80
C GLY A 28 17.54 -6.96 2.17
N LYS A 29 16.21 -6.81 2.28
CA LYS A 29 15.54 -6.48 3.55
C LYS A 29 14.17 -7.15 3.66
N ILE A 30 13.83 -7.58 4.87
CA ILE A 30 12.49 -8.01 5.26
C ILE A 30 11.95 -6.99 6.27
N ILE A 31 10.74 -6.51 6.04
CA ILE A 31 10.06 -5.50 6.85
C ILE A 31 8.73 -6.09 7.30
N GLU A 32 8.55 -6.17 8.62
CA GLU A 32 7.24 -6.43 9.21
C GLU A 32 6.53 -5.09 9.43
N GLN A 33 5.33 -4.98 8.86
CA GLN A 33 4.52 -3.77 8.97
C GLN A 33 3.06 -4.09 9.23
N THR A 34 2.40 -3.22 9.97
CA THR A 34 0.95 -3.33 10.21
C THR A 34 0.29 -2.03 9.76
N ASN A 35 -0.63 -2.14 8.82
CA ASN A 35 -1.43 -1.01 8.35
C ASN A 35 -2.75 -0.99 9.13
N PHE A 36 -2.97 0.03 9.95
CA PHE A 36 -4.22 0.30 10.64
C PHE A 36 -5.07 1.24 9.78
N TYR A 37 -6.19 0.77 9.26
CA TYR A 37 -7.04 1.53 8.35
C TYR A 37 -8.15 2.28 9.08
N TYR A 38 -8.42 3.51 8.62
CA TYR A 38 -9.45 4.37 9.18
C TYR A 38 -10.53 4.67 8.13
N ILE A 39 -11.79 4.63 8.55
CA ILE A 39 -12.94 4.99 7.70
C ILE A 39 -13.32 6.44 8.02
N PRO A 40 -13.29 7.35 7.03
CA PRO A 40 -13.74 8.71 7.25
C PRO A 40 -15.26 8.74 7.43
N GLN A 41 -15.74 9.67 8.25
CA GLN A 41 -17.18 9.83 8.53
C GLN A 41 -17.98 10.32 7.31
N GLN A 42 -17.30 10.82 6.29
CA GLN A 42 -17.85 11.29 5.02
C GLN A 42 -16.92 10.85 3.89
N ASP A 43 -17.40 10.82 2.65
CA ASP A 43 -16.53 10.55 1.51
C ASP A 43 -15.49 11.68 1.35
N THR A 44 -14.25 11.30 1.12
CA THR A 44 -13.09 12.20 1.05
C THR A 44 -12.42 12.20 -0.31
N GLY A 45 -12.81 11.27 -1.19
CA GLY A 45 -12.10 10.97 -2.44
C GLY A 45 -10.70 10.37 -2.23
N MET A 46 -10.33 10.01 -0.98
CA MET A 46 -9.05 9.35 -0.69
C MET A 46 -9.12 7.86 -1.01
N THR A 47 -8.01 7.32 -1.54
CA THR A 47 -7.85 5.88 -1.77
C THR A 47 -7.51 5.10 -0.50
N SER A 48 -6.94 5.75 0.51
CA SER A 48 -6.70 5.15 1.83
C SER A 48 -6.37 6.20 2.88
N ILE A 49 -6.84 5.98 4.12
CA ILE A 49 -6.35 6.64 5.33
C ILE A 49 -5.83 5.54 6.24
N ARG A 50 -4.55 5.59 6.59
CA ARG A 50 -3.94 4.56 7.44
C ARG A 50 -2.91 5.13 8.40
N VAL A 51 -2.72 4.45 9.52
CA VAL A 51 -1.49 4.54 10.32
C VAL A 51 -0.69 3.28 10.08
N ARG A 52 0.50 3.41 9.50
CA ARG A 52 1.43 2.31 9.27
C ARG A 52 2.38 2.20 10.44
N GLN A 53 2.46 1.02 11.05
CA GLN A 53 3.44 0.69 12.08
C GLN A 53 4.59 -0.12 11.48
N ILE A 54 5.83 0.27 11.77
CA ILE A 54 7.05 -0.50 11.48
C ILE A 54 7.92 -0.47 12.74
N GLY A 55 8.08 -1.63 13.39
CA GLY A 55 8.64 -1.68 14.74
C GLY A 55 7.82 -0.82 15.71
N ASP A 56 8.47 0.08 16.43
CA ASP A 56 7.83 0.98 17.40
C ASP A 56 7.43 2.35 16.80
N ARG A 57 7.54 2.52 15.48
CA ARG A 57 7.26 3.81 14.80
C ARG A 57 5.93 3.76 14.08
N TYR A 58 5.17 4.85 14.16
CA TYR A 58 3.88 5.04 13.53
C TYR A 58 3.91 6.16 12.49
N PHE A 59 3.29 5.93 11.33
CA PHE A 59 3.23 6.87 10.22
C PHE A 59 1.79 7.01 9.74
N LEU A 60 1.17 8.17 9.97
CA LEU A 60 -0.11 8.53 9.37
C LEU A 60 0.10 8.84 7.89
N GLN A 61 -0.66 8.15 7.04
CA GLN A 61 -0.57 8.26 5.59
C GLN A 61 -1.96 8.41 4.97
N LEU A 62 -2.13 9.44 4.15
CA LEU A 62 -3.32 9.66 3.33
C LEU A 62 -2.92 9.64 1.86
N LYS A 63 -3.61 8.82 1.05
CA LYS A 63 -3.33 8.68 -0.38
C LYS A 63 -4.50 9.18 -1.22
N ALA A 64 -4.29 10.22 -2.01
CA ALA A 64 -5.24 10.71 -3.00
C ALA A 64 -4.92 10.15 -4.39
N PRO A 65 -5.91 9.72 -5.17
CA PRO A 65 -5.66 9.23 -6.53
C PRO A 65 -5.28 10.41 -7.44
N ILE A 66 -4.29 10.21 -8.31
CA ILE A 66 -3.99 11.14 -9.42
C ILE A 66 -4.40 10.49 -10.74
N SER A 67 -3.96 9.25 -10.98
CA SER A 67 -4.34 8.49 -12.18
C SER A 67 -4.15 7.00 -11.96
N GLU A 68 -4.95 6.20 -12.66
CA GLU A 68 -4.86 4.74 -12.67
C GLU A 68 -5.01 4.25 -14.12
N ASN A 69 -4.07 3.42 -14.58
CA ASN A 69 -4.10 2.83 -15.91
C ASN A 69 -3.63 1.38 -15.85
N GLY A 70 -4.59 0.44 -15.74
CA GLY A 70 -4.30 -0.98 -15.56
C GLY A 70 -3.55 -1.22 -14.24
N ALA A 71 -2.33 -1.75 -14.32
CA ALA A 71 -1.46 -2.01 -13.18
C ALA A 71 -0.73 -0.77 -12.65
N LEU A 72 -0.71 0.34 -13.40
CA LEU A 72 -0.03 1.58 -13.00
C LEU A 72 -0.95 2.44 -12.13
N HIS A 73 -0.51 2.74 -10.91
CA HIS A 73 -1.18 3.69 -10.01
C HIS A 73 -0.24 4.86 -9.72
N VAL A 74 -0.78 6.07 -9.87
CA VAL A 74 -0.12 7.31 -9.45
C VAL A 74 -0.96 7.96 -8.38
N LYS A 75 -0.34 8.23 -7.23
CA LYS A 75 -1.01 8.77 -6.06
C LYS A 75 -0.23 9.94 -5.49
N LYS A 76 -0.97 10.88 -4.91
CA LYS A 76 -0.42 11.86 -4.00
C LYS A 76 -0.47 11.28 -2.59
N GLU A 77 0.67 11.19 -1.91
CA GLU A 77 0.75 10.72 -0.54
C GLU A 77 1.14 11.87 0.41
N TYR A 78 0.36 12.02 1.47
CA TYR A 78 0.67 12.88 2.61
C TYR A 78 1.11 11.97 3.77
N GLU A 79 2.24 12.28 4.40
CA GLU A 79 2.77 11.50 5.52
C GLU A 79 3.16 12.37 6.72
N GLN A 80 2.85 11.88 7.92
CA GLN A 80 3.29 12.42 9.19
C GLN A 80 3.60 11.29 10.18
N GLN A 81 4.75 11.39 10.85
CA GLN A 81 5.07 10.49 11.97
C GLN A 81 4.19 10.81 13.18
N LEU A 82 3.73 9.76 13.87
CA LEU A 82 2.98 9.83 15.13
C LEU A 82 3.78 9.18 16.26
N ASP A 83 3.49 9.58 17.49
CA ASP A 83 4.08 8.98 18.69
C ASP A 83 3.39 7.67 19.10
N SER A 84 2.12 7.50 18.73
CA SER A 84 1.32 6.32 19.06
C SER A 84 0.23 6.07 18.02
N LEU A 85 -0.46 4.93 18.12
CA LEU A 85 -1.64 4.61 17.32
C LEU A 85 -2.89 5.29 17.93
N PRO A 86 -3.54 6.24 17.24
CA PRO A 86 -4.75 6.86 17.72
C PRO A 86 -5.98 5.97 17.48
N GLU A 87 -6.91 5.85 18.41
CA GLU A 87 -8.18 5.16 18.16
C GLU A 87 -9.07 5.92 17.15
N LYS A 88 -8.93 7.25 17.11
CA LYS A 88 -9.66 8.17 16.23
C LYS A 88 -8.73 9.23 15.71
N LEU A 89 -8.85 9.55 14.42
CA LEU A 89 -8.19 10.68 13.79
C LEU A 89 -9.18 11.85 13.74
N THR A 90 -8.80 12.99 14.29
CA THR A 90 -9.67 14.17 14.34
C THR A 90 -9.71 14.89 13.00
N ALA A 91 -10.81 15.60 12.74
CA ALA A 91 -10.93 16.46 11.56
C ALA A 91 -9.79 17.50 11.49
N GLN A 92 -9.39 18.06 12.64
CA GLN A 92 -8.32 19.06 12.70
C GLN A 92 -6.97 18.48 12.26
N GLU A 93 -6.56 17.32 12.79
CA GLU A 93 -5.28 16.69 12.43
C GLU A 93 -5.22 16.35 10.94
N LEU A 94 -6.30 15.79 10.39
CA LEU A 94 -6.38 15.42 8.99
C LEU A 94 -6.43 16.65 8.08
N SER A 95 -7.15 17.70 8.48
CA SER A 95 -7.22 18.94 7.71
C SER A 95 -5.86 19.65 7.65
N GLN A 96 -5.10 19.64 8.76
CA GLN A 96 -3.75 20.19 8.80
C GLN A 96 -2.80 19.42 7.89
N LEU A 97 -2.87 18.08 7.89
CA LEU A 97 -2.01 17.24 7.06
C LEU A 97 -2.27 17.40 5.56
N VAL A 98 -3.53 17.52 5.16
CA VAL A 98 -3.92 17.62 3.74
C VAL A 98 -3.95 19.08 3.25
N GLY A 99 -4.02 20.06 4.15
CA GLY A 99 -4.10 21.49 3.82
C GLY A 99 -5.48 21.95 3.34
N ARG A 100 -6.56 21.21 3.66
CA ARG A 100 -7.96 21.55 3.35
C ARG A 100 -8.89 20.89 4.38
N ASP A 101 -10.13 21.37 4.46
CA ASP A 101 -11.15 20.75 5.32
C ASP A 101 -11.29 19.24 5.03
N PHE A 102 -11.24 18.46 6.11
CA PHE A 102 -11.25 17.01 6.07
C PHE A 102 -12.03 16.44 7.27
N PRO A 103 -12.91 15.45 7.09
CA PRO A 103 -13.70 14.87 8.18
C PRO A 103 -12.85 14.02 9.12
N ALA A 104 -13.33 13.79 10.34
CA ALA A 104 -12.74 12.82 11.24
C ALA A 104 -12.82 11.39 10.65
N ALA A 105 -11.96 10.49 11.12
CA ALA A 105 -11.93 9.10 10.71
C ALA A 105 -11.76 8.15 11.90
N ASP A 106 -12.48 7.03 11.87
CA ASP A 106 -12.54 6.06 12.95
C ASP A 106 -11.79 4.77 12.55
N LEU A 107 -11.06 4.16 13.49
CA LEU A 107 -10.28 2.95 13.24
C LEU A 107 -11.19 1.77 12.85
N ALA A 108 -10.93 1.17 11.68
CA ALA A 108 -11.72 0.06 11.14
C ALA A 108 -11.08 -1.31 11.38
N GLY A 109 -9.76 -1.36 11.50
CA GLY A 109 -9.00 -2.57 11.75
C GLY A 109 -7.63 -2.52 11.11
N SER A 110 -6.99 -3.69 11.00
CA SER A 110 -5.61 -3.78 10.56
C SER A 110 -5.36 -4.88 9.53
N LEU A 111 -4.31 -4.66 8.74
CA LEU A 111 -3.74 -5.60 7.80
C LEU A 111 -2.23 -5.68 8.06
N HIS A 112 -1.77 -6.88 8.39
CA HIS A 112 -0.36 -7.16 8.61
C HIS A 112 0.29 -7.55 7.28
N THR A 113 1.50 -7.07 7.01
CA THR A 113 2.25 -7.40 5.81
C THR A 113 3.70 -7.71 6.19
N GLN A 114 4.17 -8.88 5.75
CA GLN A 114 5.59 -9.14 5.62
C GLN A 114 6.01 -8.69 4.22
N ARG A 115 6.91 -7.70 4.15
CA ARG A 115 7.41 -7.12 2.91
C ARG A 115 8.87 -7.49 2.70
N LYS A 116 9.18 -8.08 1.55
CA LYS A 116 10.56 -8.23 1.07
C LYS A 116 10.89 -7.11 0.10
N LEU A 117 12.05 -6.48 0.29
CA LEU A 117 12.48 -5.33 -0.50
C LEU A 117 13.74 -5.68 -1.30
N CYS A 118 13.72 -5.35 -2.59
CA CYS A 118 14.87 -5.37 -3.49
C CYS A 118 15.07 -3.95 -4.07
N THR A 119 16.32 -3.48 -4.04
CA THR A 119 16.73 -2.15 -4.53
C THR A 119 17.95 -2.26 -5.46
N ASP A 120 18.05 -3.38 -6.18
CA ASP A 120 19.20 -3.66 -7.07
C ASP A 120 19.13 -2.88 -8.39
N PHE A 121 18.01 -2.20 -8.65
CA PHE A 121 17.76 -1.44 -9.86
C PHE A 121 17.70 0.05 -9.52
N ASP A 122 18.49 0.86 -10.23
CA ASP A 122 18.52 2.30 -10.00
C ASP A 122 17.13 2.91 -10.09
N HIS A 123 16.77 3.72 -9.10
CA HIS A 123 15.49 4.42 -8.99
C HIS A 123 14.24 3.53 -8.92
N VAL A 124 14.40 2.23 -8.64
CA VAL A 124 13.29 1.27 -8.52
C VAL A 124 13.37 0.52 -7.20
N GLU A 125 12.25 0.51 -6.47
CA GLU A 125 12.04 -0.35 -5.32
C GLU A 125 11.04 -1.45 -5.68
N ILE A 126 11.45 -2.71 -5.52
CA ILE A 126 10.58 -3.86 -5.73
C ILE A 126 10.17 -4.41 -4.36
N CYS A 127 8.87 -4.39 -4.09
CA CYS A 127 8.28 -4.92 -2.87
C CYS A 127 7.52 -6.21 -3.18
N LEU A 128 7.86 -7.29 -2.49
CA LEU A 128 7.09 -8.53 -2.51
C LEU A 128 6.38 -8.70 -1.16
N ASP A 129 5.07 -8.61 -1.20
CA ASP A 129 4.21 -8.52 -0.02
C ASP A 129 3.42 -9.80 0.18
N LYS A 130 3.48 -10.33 1.40
CA LYS A 130 2.50 -11.29 1.93
C LYS A 130 1.66 -10.58 2.97
N SER A 131 0.36 -10.44 2.71
CA SER A 131 -0.55 -9.72 3.60
C SER A 131 -1.57 -10.63 4.25
N GLU A 132 -1.83 -10.42 5.53
CA GLU A 132 -2.77 -11.19 6.34
C GLU A 132 -3.78 -10.26 7.03
N TYR A 133 -5.06 -10.53 6.83
CA TYR A 133 -6.15 -9.72 7.38
C TYR A 133 -7.47 -10.50 7.35
N LEU A 134 -8.28 -10.38 8.40
CA LEU A 134 -9.66 -10.89 8.42
C LEU A 134 -9.80 -12.38 7.98
N GLY A 135 -8.82 -13.20 8.38
CA GLY A 135 -8.73 -14.62 8.05
C GLY A 135 -8.37 -14.93 6.60
N LEU A 136 -7.89 -13.94 5.84
CA LEU A 136 -7.38 -14.10 4.48
C LEU A 136 -5.88 -13.85 4.44
N THR A 137 -5.25 -14.46 3.45
CA THR A 137 -3.88 -14.17 3.03
C THR A 137 -3.88 -13.89 1.54
N ASP A 138 -3.30 -12.77 1.14
CA ASP A 138 -3.04 -12.46 -0.27
C ASP A 138 -1.56 -12.08 -0.50
N TYR A 139 -1.20 -12.04 -1.78
CA TYR A 139 0.16 -11.82 -2.23
C TYR A 139 0.15 -10.75 -3.32
N GLU A 140 1.12 -9.85 -3.26
CA GLU A 140 1.22 -8.73 -4.19
C GLU A 140 2.69 -8.42 -4.45
N LEU A 141 2.99 -7.98 -5.66
CA LEU A 141 4.28 -7.38 -6.01
C LEU A 141 4.04 -5.95 -6.46
N GLU A 142 4.81 -5.03 -5.90
CA GLU A 142 4.77 -3.61 -6.22
C GLU A 142 6.15 -3.20 -6.76
N LEU A 143 6.19 -2.48 -7.90
CA LEU A 143 7.39 -1.79 -8.36
C LEU A 143 7.15 -0.30 -8.25
N GLU A 144 7.78 0.34 -7.28
CA GLU A 144 7.80 1.80 -7.14
C GLU A 144 9.01 2.37 -7.88
N TYR A 145 8.83 3.46 -8.62
CA TYR A 145 9.92 4.05 -9.40
C TYR A 145 9.85 5.57 -9.44
N THR A 146 11.02 6.21 -9.40
CA THR A 146 11.14 7.69 -9.34
C THR A 146 11.66 8.31 -10.63
N ALA A 147 12.20 7.50 -11.55
CA ALA A 147 12.73 7.92 -12.84
C ALA A 147 11.93 7.30 -14.00
N ASP A 148 12.62 6.64 -14.92
CA ASP A 148 12.02 6.00 -16.08
C ASP A 148 11.21 4.75 -15.71
N TYR A 149 10.34 4.34 -16.64
CA TYR A 149 9.53 3.13 -16.49
C TYR A 149 10.43 1.90 -16.28
N PRO A 150 10.14 1.01 -15.30
CA PRO A 150 11.08 -0.01 -14.85
C PRO A 150 11.09 -1.25 -15.76
N GLU A 151 11.48 -1.10 -17.03
CA GLU A 151 11.39 -2.16 -18.05
C GLU A 151 12.15 -3.44 -17.68
N LYS A 152 13.38 -3.33 -17.17
CA LYS A 152 14.24 -4.48 -16.85
C LYS A 152 13.62 -5.44 -15.82
N PRO A 153 13.22 -5.00 -14.61
CA PRO A 153 12.59 -5.92 -13.65
C PRO A 153 11.24 -6.45 -14.15
N LEU A 154 10.51 -5.69 -14.96
CA LEU A 154 9.28 -6.18 -15.58
C LEU A 154 9.51 -7.26 -16.63
N GLU A 155 10.58 -7.17 -17.40
CA GLU A 155 10.99 -8.22 -18.34
C GLU A 155 11.36 -9.51 -17.60
N ILE A 156 12.09 -9.40 -16.49
CA ILE A 156 12.42 -10.55 -15.62
C ILE A 156 11.13 -11.24 -15.13
N LEU A 157 10.17 -10.46 -14.62
CA LEU A 157 8.87 -10.98 -14.17
C LEU A 157 8.11 -11.66 -15.31
N LYS A 158 8.03 -11.01 -16.47
CA LYS A 158 7.35 -11.54 -17.66
C LYS A 158 7.95 -12.88 -18.11
N ASN A 159 9.27 -13.00 -18.15
CA ASN A 159 9.96 -14.24 -18.50
C ASN A 159 9.70 -15.38 -17.50
N ALA A 160 9.33 -15.05 -16.26
CA ALA A 160 8.92 -16.00 -15.23
C ALA A 160 7.39 -16.28 -15.22
N GLY A 161 6.63 -15.78 -16.20
CA GLY A 161 5.18 -15.94 -16.27
C GLY A 161 4.39 -15.04 -15.32
N ILE A 162 5.01 -13.98 -14.80
CA ILE A 162 4.36 -12.97 -13.97
C ILE A 162 4.15 -11.73 -14.84
N THR A 163 2.93 -11.52 -15.31
CA THR A 163 2.59 -10.41 -16.21
C THR A 163 1.66 -9.42 -15.54
N GLN A 164 1.84 -8.15 -15.87
CA GLN A 164 0.82 -7.13 -15.67
C GLN A 164 -0.35 -7.42 -16.61
N GLY A 165 -1.60 -7.23 -16.19
CA GLY A 165 -2.71 -7.43 -17.12
C GLY A 165 -4.10 -7.15 -16.58
N GLU A 166 -4.31 -7.28 -15.27
CA GLU A 166 -5.60 -7.00 -14.65
C GLU A 166 -5.51 -5.77 -13.76
N ALA A 167 -6.58 -4.98 -13.72
CA ALA A 167 -6.70 -3.88 -12.77
C ALA A 167 -6.60 -4.45 -11.35
N VAL A 168 -5.67 -3.92 -10.55
CA VAL A 168 -5.43 -4.38 -9.18
C VAL A 168 -6.05 -3.39 -8.22
N ILE A 169 -7.10 -3.80 -7.51
CA ILE A 169 -7.62 -3.00 -6.41
C ILE A 169 -6.61 -2.98 -5.26
N GLY A 170 -6.35 -1.81 -4.67
CA GLY A 170 -5.36 -1.66 -3.62
C GLY A 170 -5.73 -2.37 -2.30
N LYS A 171 -4.72 -2.63 -1.45
CA LYS A 171 -4.87 -3.32 -0.15
C LYS A 171 -6.02 -2.79 0.72
N TYR A 172 -6.21 -1.47 0.80
CA TYR A 172 -7.33 -0.87 1.55
C TYR A 172 -8.68 -1.31 0.99
N ALA A 173 -8.89 -1.24 -0.33
CA ALA A 173 -10.13 -1.67 -0.96
C ALA A 173 -10.40 -3.16 -0.71
N ARG A 174 -9.36 -4.02 -0.84
CA ARG A 174 -9.46 -5.45 -0.53
C ARG A 174 -9.86 -5.70 0.93
N PHE A 175 -9.25 -4.98 1.87
CA PHE A 175 -9.60 -5.03 3.28
C PHE A 175 -11.06 -4.63 3.52
N MET A 176 -11.50 -3.50 2.96
CA MET A 176 -12.85 -2.97 3.13
C MET A 176 -13.92 -3.91 2.55
N GLU A 177 -13.70 -4.48 1.37
CA GLU A 177 -14.60 -5.47 0.79
C GLU A 177 -14.76 -6.69 1.70
N ARG A 178 -13.65 -7.17 2.27
CA ARG A 178 -13.66 -8.31 3.20
C ARG A 178 -14.35 -7.95 4.52
N ALA A 179 -14.07 -6.77 5.07
CA ALA A 179 -14.69 -6.30 6.31
C ALA A 179 -16.22 -6.19 6.17
N LYS A 180 -16.70 -5.64 5.04
CA LYS A 180 -18.13 -5.55 4.71
C LYS A 180 -18.79 -6.92 4.60
N LYS A 181 -18.14 -7.89 3.94
CA LYS A 181 -18.62 -9.29 3.86
C LYS A 181 -18.74 -9.96 5.23
N LEU A 182 -18.00 -9.50 6.23
CA LEU A 182 -18.03 -9.99 7.61
C LEU A 182 -18.92 -9.14 8.55
N GLY A 183 -19.60 -8.11 8.03
CA GLY A 183 -20.44 -7.21 8.84
C GLY A 183 -19.66 -6.34 9.83
N LYS A 184 -18.38 -6.05 9.56
CA LYS A 184 -17.51 -5.26 10.44
C LYS A 184 -17.46 -3.76 10.08
N CYS A 185 -17.98 -3.39 8.92
CA CYS A 185 -18.12 -2.02 8.43
C CYS A 185 -19.27 -1.94 7.42
#